data_AF-A0AAN6GR93-F1
#
_entry.id   AF-A0AAN6GR93-F1
#
_cell.length_a   1.000
_cell.length_b   1.000
_cell.length_c   1.000
_cell.angle_alpha   90.00
_cell.angle_beta   90.00
_cell.angle_gamma   90.00
#
_symmetry.space_group_name_H-M   'P 1'
#
loop_
_entity.id
_entity.type
_entity.pdbx_description
1 polymer ?
#
loop_
_entity_poly.entity_id
_entity_poly.type
_entity_poly.pdbx_seq_one_letter_code
_entity_poly.pdbx_strand_id
1 'polypeptide(L)'
;MSSAFVKSKLKSSRDAIKSEQWQQAEQDAIVFRALALLNLKQYEESEAAYRKAAEIQPDTVLAWQGLEKFYNDRREPEKAAECARRQADIHLKADDATKCAEALQRYIDTMVEEGGTAKRSEALQLWLPASPYYSLLSSLPAPNQSTPKATTTFEAQMAVHVNSLQILEEVIGLEEALEQNSIEKEVDRRKMRMDQAGKSRAKLVAEVGVEVWSHSKLPELYDQLLSHPRAGDEHRRTAESKLLAHKHRLLLALPNPSKSASASAGHAQAAAHDQAATDKAKKSNDDARKRKVELRDEVWKMAKGMVTIEVPDDLAWTIVLEWADHYSL
;
A
#
# COMPACT_ATOMS: atom_id res chain seq x y z
N MET A 1 -29.12 14.64 -4.64
CA MET A 1 -29.15 15.88 -3.82
C MET A 1 -30.59 16.20 -3.51
N SER A 2 -30.91 16.47 -2.25
CA SER A 2 -32.25 16.94 -1.88
C SER A 2 -32.46 18.39 -2.33
N SER A 3 -33.71 18.79 -2.56
CA SER A 3 -34.06 20.19 -2.86
C SER A 3 -33.55 21.16 -1.77
N ALA A 4 -33.52 20.73 -0.51
CA ALA A 4 -33.01 21.51 0.62
C ALA A 4 -31.50 21.79 0.51
N PHE A 5 -30.70 20.79 0.10
CA PHE A 5 -29.25 20.96 -0.08
C PHE A 5 -28.93 21.97 -1.18
N VAL A 6 -29.59 21.84 -2.35
CA VAL A 6 -29.40 22.75 -3.48
C VAL A 6 -29.78 24.18 -3.09
N LYS A 7 -30.90 24.38 -2.38
CA LYS A 7 -31.31 25.69 -1.87
C LYS A 7 -30.27 26.29 -0.92
N SER A 8 -29.71 25.50 -0.02
CA SER A 8 -28.66 25.94 0.90
C SER A 8 -27.40 26.39 0.16
N LYS A 9 -26.94 25.60 -0.82
CA LYS A 9 -25.74 25.92 -1.60
C LYS A 9 -25.94 27.12 -2.53
N LEU A 10 -27.13 27.29 -3.13
CA LEU A 10 -27.46 28.50 -3.90
C LEU A 10 -27.43 29.77 -3.02
N LYS A 11 -27.91 29.67 -1.77
CA LYS A 11 -27.81 30.77 -0.81
C LYS A 11 -26.34 31.10 -0.52
N SER A 12 -25.51 30.07 -0.27
CA SER A 12 -24.07 30.22 -0.06
C SER A 12 -23.37 30.89 -1.25
N SER A 13 -23.67 30.45 -2.47
CA SER A 13 -23.12 31.01 -3.71
C SER A 13 -23.48 32.49 -3.88
N ARG A 14 -24.74 32.86 -3.60
CA ARG A 14 -25.16 34.27 -3.59
C ARG A 14 -24.41 35.10 -2.55
N ASP A 15 -24.18 34.54 -1.37
CA ASP A 15 -23.49 35.25 -0.29
C ASP A 15 -21.97 35.36 -0.58
N ALA A 16 -21.38 34.40 -1.29
CA ALA A 16 -20.01 34.48 -1.82
C ALA A 16 -19.85 35.61 -2.86
N ILE A 17 -20.82 35.77 -3.77
CA ILE A 17 -20.87 36.90 -4.72
C ILE A 17 -20.91 38.24 -3.98
N LYS A 18 -21.75 38.36 -2.94
CA LYS A 18 -21.83 39.57 -2.12
C LYS A 18 -20.53 39.88 -1.38
N SER A 19 -19.74 38.85 -1.09
CA SER A 19 -18.47 38.95 -0.36
C SER A 19 -17.27 39.00 -1.31
N GLU A 20 -17.50 39.23 -2.62
CA GLU A 20 -16.47 39.32 -3.66
C GLU A 20 -15.59 38.06 -3.82
N GLN A 21 -16.08 36.90 -3.38
CA GLN A 21 -15.42 35.61 -3.55
C GLN A 21 -15.73 35.03 -4.93
N TRP A 22 -15.24 35.69 -5.98
CA TRP A 22 -15.60 35.37 -7.37
C TRP A 22 -15.24 33.94 -7.79
N GLN A 23 -14.10 33.41 -7.34
CA GLN A 23 -13.67 32.04 -7.64
C GLN A 23 -14.62 30.99 -7.04
N GLN A 24 -15.05 31.18 -5.79
CA GLN A 24 -16.03 30.30 -5.14
C GLN A 24 -17.38 30.36 -5.87
N ALA A 25 -17.82 31.56 -6.24
CA ALA A 25 -19.08 31.75 -6.97
C ALA A 25 -19.04 31.12 -8.37
N GLU A 26 -17.92 31.25 -9.09
CA GLU A 26 -17.69 30.60 -10.38
C GLU A 26 -17.73 29.08 -10.25
N GLN A 27 -17.04 28.53 -9.25
CA GLN A 27 -17.01 27.10 -8.96
C GLN A 27 -18.42 26.55 -8.65
N ASP A 28 -19.15 27.22 -7.76
CA ASP A 28 -20.54 26.86 -7.42
C ASP A 28 -21.43 26.88 -8.68
N ALA A 29 -21.31 27.90 -9.53
CA ALA A 29 -22.08 28.02 -10.77
C ALA A 29 -21.78 26.87 -11.74
N ILE A 30 -20.51 26.48 -11.89
CA ILE A 30 -20.11 25.34 -12.73
C ILE A 30 -20.66 24.02 -12.16
N VAL A 31 -20.65 23.83 -10.84
CA VAL A 31 -21.27 22.66 -10.20
C VAL A 31 -22.77 22.60 -10.49
N PHE A 32 -23.49 23.73 -10.37
CA PHE A 32 -24.93 23.73 -10.66
C PHE A 32 -25.21 23.48 -12.15
N ARG A 33 -24.38 24.01 -13.05
CA ARG A 33 -24.45 23.69 -14.47
C ARG A 33 -24.23 22.20 -14.71
N ALA A 34 -23.21 21.60 -14.10
CA ALA A 34 -22.92 20.17 -14.20
C ALA A 34 -24.11 19.32 -13.72
N LEU A 35 -24.72 19.70 -12.58
CA LEU A 35 -25.92 19.05 -12.08
C LEU A 35 -27.11 19.16 -13.04
N ALA A 36 -27.30 20.32 -13.69
CA ALA A 36 -28.34 20.48 -14.70
C ALA A 36 -28.08 19.58 -15.92
N LEU A 37 -26.84 19.57 -16.44
CA LEU A 37 -26.42 18.71 -17.56
C LEU A 37 -26.63 17.22 -17.25
N LEU A 38 -26.34 16.79 -16.01
CA LEU A 38 -26.62 15.43 -15.55
C LEU A 38 -28.10 15.07 -15.65
N ASN A 39 -28.99 15.95 -15.18
CA ASN A 39 -30.44 15.72 -15.26
C ASN A 39 -30.98 15.79 -16.70
N LEU A 40 -30.30 16.54 -17.58
CA LEU A 40 -30.54 16.56 -19.03
C LEU A 40 -29.93 15.36 -19.77
N LYS A 41 -29.27 14.45 -19.05
CA LYS A 41 -28.59 13.25 -19.58
C LYS A 41 -27.43 13.56 -20.55
N GLN A 42 -26.86 14.76 -20.47
CA GLN A 42 -25.64 15.13 -21.18
C GLN A 42 -24.43 14.76 -20.33
N TYR A 43 -24.11 13.47 -20.30
CA TYR A 43 -23.19 12.92 -19.29
C TYR A 43 -21.74 13.38 -19.46
N GLU A 44 -21.24 13.42 -20.69
CA GLU A 44 -19.86 13.81 -21.00
C GLU A 44 -19.61 15.27 -20.60
N GLU A 45 -20.56 16.16 -20.94
CA GLU A 45 -20.48 17.58 -20.57
C GLU A 45 -20.64 17.78 -19.06
N SER A 46 -21.51 17.00 -18.42
CA SER A 46 -21.67 17.01 -16.96
C SER A 46 -20.38 16.63 -16.24
N GLU A 47 -19.75 15.53 -16.64
CA GLU A 47 -18.49 15.07 -16.05
C GLU A 47 -17.37 16.11 -16.25
N ALA A 48 -17.24 16.65 -17.46
CA ALA A 48 -16.26 17.67 -17.77
C ALA A 48 -16.48 18.95 -16.94
N ALA A 49 -17.74 19.37 -16.76
CA ALA A 49 -18.07 20.53 -15.94
C ALA A 49 -17.72 20.30 -14.46
N TYR A 50 -18.06 19.14 -13.89
CA TYR A 50 -17.67 18.83 -12.51
C TYR A 50 -16.15 18.76 -12.32
N ARG A 51 -15.40 18.15 -13.25
CA ARG A 51 -13.93 18.13 -13.21
C ARG A 51 -13.34 19.53 -13.27
N LYS A 52 -13.84 20.38 -14.16
CA LYS A 52 -13.43 21.79 -14.24
C LYS A 52 -13.69 22.52 -12.92
N ALA A 53 -14.83 22.28 -12.27
CA ALA A 53 -15.10 22.85 -10.96
C ALA A 53 -14.10 22.38 -9.88
N ALA A 54 -13.68 21.12 -9.92
CA ALA A 54 -12.66 20.57 -9.04
C ALA A 54 -11.25 21.12 -9.35
N GLU A 55 -10.95 21.50 -10.59
CA GLU A 55 -9.67 22.12 -10.98
C GLU A 55 -9.56 23.58 -10.50
N ILE A 56 -10.66 24.34 -10.57
CA ILE A 56 -10.69 25.75 -10.12
C ILE A 56 -10.44 25.85 -8.63
N GLN A 57 -11.05 24.96 -7.84
CA GLN A 57 -10.90 24.97 -6.39
C GLN A 57 -10.79 23.52 -5.87
N PRO A 58 -9.57 22.95 -5.89
CA PRO A 58 -9.33 21.55 -5.52
C PRO A 58 -9.71 21.22 -4.07
N ASP A 59 -9.60 22.22 -3.18
CA ASP A 59 -9.87 22.08 -1.75
C ASP A 59 -11.36 22.29 -1.40
N THR A 60 -12.24 22.42 -2.40
CA THR A 60 -13.68 22.53 -2.17
C THR A 60 -14.38 21.19 -2.37
N VAL A 61 -15.00 20.68 -1.30
CA VAL A 61 -15.69 19.37 -1.26
C VAL A 61 -16.87 19.28 -2.25
N LEU A 62 -17.50 20.40 -2.60
CA LEU A 62 -18.73 20.43 -3.37
C LEU A 62 -18.61 19.81 -4.78
N ALA A 63 -17.52 20.08 -5.51
CA ALA A 63 -17.31 19.50 -6.83
C ALA A 63 -17.11 17.97 -6.75
N TRP A 64 -16.33 17.51 -5.78
CA TRP A 64 -16.06 16.09 -5.57
C TRP A 64 -17.32 15.32 -5.14
N GLN A 65 -18.20 15.93 -4.33
CA GLN A 65 -19.52 15.35 -4.02
C GLN A 65 -20.40 15.23 -5.25
N GLY A 66 -20.33 16.22 -6.15
CA GLY A 66 -20.99 16.18 -7.45
C GLY A 66 -20.50 15.03 -8.33
N LEU A 67 -19.17 14.86 -8.44
CA LEU A 67 -18.53 13.76 -9.17
C LEU A 67 -18.85 12.39 -8.57
N GLU A 68 -18.75 12.25 -7.25
CA GLU A 68 -19.08 10.99 -6.54
C GLU A 68 -20.52 10.58 -6.85
N LYS A 69 -21.47 11.52 -6.78
CA LYS A 69 -22.86 11.24 -7.16
C LYS A 69 -23.00 10.87 -8.63
N PHE A 70 -22.32 11.60 -9.53
CA PHE A 70 -22.33 11.33 -10.96
C PHE A 70 -21.88 9.88 -11.26
N TYR A 71 -20.78 9.44 -10.66
CA TYR A 71 -20.25 8.08 -10.84
C TYR A 71 -21.12 7.02 -10.18
N ASN A 72 -21.70 7.29 -9.01
CA ASN A 72 -22.66 6.40 -8.36
C ASN A 72 -23.91 6.17 -9.22
N ASP A 73 -24.49 7.24 -9.79
CA ASP A 73 -25.66 7.16 -10.68
C ASP A 73 -25.36 6.33 -11.95
N ARG A 74 -24.08 6.29 -12.38
CA ARG A 74 -23.61 5.54 -13.54
C ARG A 74 -23.09 4.13 -13.23
N ARG A 75 -23.09 3.72 -11.95
CA ARG A 75 -22.49 2.46 -11.50
C ARG A 75 -21.02 2.36 -11.91
N GLU A 76 -20.27 3.45 -11.71
CA GLU A 76 -18.81 3.51 -11.85
C GLU A 76 -18.14 3.67 -10.47
N PRO A 77 -18.24 2.64 -9.62
CA PRO A 77 -17.97 2.73 -8.19
C PRO A 77 -16.50 3.01 -7.85
N GLU A 78 -15.52 2.47 -8.59
CA GLU A 78 -14.11 2.81 -8.38
C GLU A 78 -13.84 4.32 -8.54
N LYS A 79 -14.44 4.97 -9.55
CA LYS A 79 -14.30 6.42 -9.75
C LYS A 79 -15.01 7.22 -8.66
N ALA A 80 -16.15 6.72 -8.17
CA ALA A 80 -16.84 7.30 -7.04
C ALA A 80 -16.00 7.22 -5.76
N ALA A 81 -15.34 6.07 -5.52
CA ALA A 81 -14.44 5.86 -4.40
C ALA A 81 -13.26 6.84 -4.45
N GLU A 82 -12.62 7.03 -5.61
CA GLU A 82 -11.56 8.04 -5.77
C GLU A 82 -12.05 9.46 -5.42
N CYS A 83 -13.29 9.81 -5.78
CA CYS A 83 -13.88 11.08 -5.35
C CYS A 83 -14.07 11.15 -3.84
N ALA A 84 -14.46 10.05 -3.18
CA ALA A 84 -14.56 9.98 -1.72
C ALA A 84 -13.17 10.12 -1.06
N ARG A 85 -12.12 9.51 -1.63
CA ARG A 85 -10.73 9.67 -1.16
C ARG A 85 -10.27 11.13 -1.25
N ARG A 86 -10.57 11.82 -2.36
CA ARG A 86 -10.29 13.27 -2.47
C ARG A 86 -11.02 14.09 -1.43
N GLN A 87 -12.27 13.75 -1.10
CA GLN A 87 -12.99 14.42 -0.01
C GLN A 87 -12.32 14.16 1.33
N ALA A 88 -11.83 12.94 1.59
CA ALA A 88 -11.07 12.63 2.79
C ALA A 88 -9.79 13.48 2.89
N ASP A 89 -9.04 13.65 1.80
CA ASP A 89 -7.86 14.53 1.75
C ASP A 89 -8.18 15.98 2.13
N ILE A 90 -9.30 16.50 1.63
CA ILE A 90 -9.75 17.88 1.92
C ILE A 90 -10.14 18.01 3.40
N HIS A 91 -10.89 17.04 3.93
CA HIS A 91 -11.28 17.04 5.33
C HIS A 91 -10.10 16.82 6.29
N LEU A 92 -9.08 16.06 5.86
CA LEU A 92 -7.82 15.93 6.58
C LEU A 92 -7.10 17.28 6.70
N LYS A 93 -6.99 18.04 5.60
CA LYS A 93 -6.41 19.40 5.63
C LYS A 93 -7.21 20.38 6.50
N ALA A 94 -8.52 20.17 6.58
CA ALA A 94 -9.43 20.99 7.38
C ALA A 94 -9.52 20.56 8.86
N ASP A 95 -8.77 19.53 9.27
CA ASP A 95 -8.79 18.96 10.63
C ASP A 95 -10.19 18.47 11.08
N ASP A 96 -11.04 18.10 10.12
CA ASP A 96 -12.39 17.59 10.38
C ASP A 96 -12.38 16.06 10.43
N ALA A 97 -12.09 15.52 11.61
CA ALA A 97 -11.97 14.07 11.83
C ALA A 97 -13.25 13.31 11.46
N THR A 98 -14.44 13.87 11.72
CA THR A 98 -15.71 13.19 11.47
C THR A 98 -15.95 13.06 9.97
N LYS A 99 -15.81 14.16 9.22
CA LYS A 99 -16.02 14.14 7.77
C LYS A 99 -14.92 13.38 7.04
N CYS A 100 -13.69 13.46 7.53
CA CYS A 100 -12.58 12.65 7.02
C CYS A 100 -12.89 11.15 7.17
N ALA A 101 -13.32 10.71 8.35
CA ALA A 101 -13.71 9.32 8.59
C ALA A 101 -14.88 8.87 7.72
N GLU A 102 -15.94 9.67 7.60
CA GLU A 102 -17.09 9.37 6.73
C GLU A 102 -16.67 9.15 5.27
N ALA A 103 -15.82 10.03 4.74
CA ALA A 103 -15.34 9.95 3.36
C ALA A 103 -14.40 8.77 3.14
N LEU A 104 -13.50 8.51 4.10
CA LEU A 104 -12.55 7.40 4.02
C LEU A 104 -13.22 6.03 4.14
N GLN A 105 -14.22 5.88 5.01
CA GLN A 105 -15.05 4.66 5.10
C GLN A 105 -15.64 4.32 3.73
N ARG A 106 -16.30 5.29 3.06
CA ARG A 106 -16.87 5.06 1.73
C ARG A 106 -15.84 4.60 0.70
N TYR A 107 -14.65 5.22 0.68
CA TYR A 107 -13.57 4.79 -0.20
C TYR A 107 -13.16 3.34 0.07
N ILE A 108 -12.90 3.01 1.34
CA ILE A 108 -12.37 1.69 1.71
C ILE A 108 -13.41 0.60 1.50
N ASP A 109 -14.68 0.85 1.86
CA ASP A 109 -15.78 -0.10 1.65
C ASP A 109 -15.89 -0.48 0.18
N THR A 110 -15.89 0.51 -0.73
CA THR A 110 -15.94 0.25 -2.17
C THR A 110 -14.70 -0.52 -2.67
N MET A 111 -13.51 -0.18 -2.19
CA MET A 111 -12.27 -0.86 -2.61
C MET A 111 -12.17 -2.29 -2.08
N VAL A 112 -12.74 -2.57 -0.90
CA VAL A 112 -12.84 -3.91 -0.32
C VAL A 112 -13.83 -4.79 -1.11
N GLU A 113 -14.95 -4.21 -1.56
CA GLU A 113 -15.98 -4.92 -2.32
C GLU A 113 -15.57 -5.18 -3.78
N GLU A 114 -14.90 -4.23 -4.43
CA GLU A 114 -14.76 -4.24 -5.89
C GLU A 114 -13.32 -4.11 -6.41
N GLY A 115 -12.40 -3.61 -5.59
CA GLY A 115 -11.04 -3.28 -6.04
C GLY A 115 -10.11 -4.48 -6.31
N GLY A 116 -10.53 -5.69 -5.91
CA GLY A 116 -9.67 -6.87 -5.94
C GLY A 116 -8.53 -6.80 -4.91
N THR A 117 -7.69 -7.83 -4.87
CA THR A 117 -6.69 -8.04 -3.79
C THR A 117 -5.74 -6.85 -3.60
N ALA A 118 -5.21 -6.27 -4.68
CA ALA A 118 -4.24 -5.17 -4.60
C ALA A 118 -4.86 -3.88 -4.06
N LYS A 119 -5.96 -3.42 -4.65
CA LYS A 119 -6.64 -2.19 -4.21
C LYS A 119 -7.24 -2.34 -2.81
N ARG A 120 -7.72 -3.54 -2.45
CA ARG A 120 -8.17 -3.86 -1.08
C ARG A 120 -7.03 -3.69 -0.08
N SER A 121 -5.85 -4.26 -0.36
CA SER A 121 -4.68 -4.10 0.51
C SER A 121 -4.30 -2.63 0.68
N GLU A 122 -4.20 -1.88 -0.42
CA GLU A 122 -3.86 -0.45 -0.38
C GLU A 122 -4.89 0.39 0.39
N ALA A 123 -6.18 0.06 0.26
CA ALA A 123 -7.25 0.74 0.97
C ALA A 123 -7.21 0.47 2.48
N LEU A 124 -7.02 -0.78 2.88
CA LEU A 124 -6.94 -1.16 4.30
C LEU A 124 -5.72 -0.56 5.01
N GLN A 125 -4.60 -0.40 4.29
CA GLN A 125 -3.42 0.29 4.82
C GLN A 125 -3.71 1.73 5.24
N LEU A 126 -4.76 2.37 4.72
CA LEU A 126 -5.14 3.73 5.12
C LEU A 126 -5.70 3.81 6.56
N TRP A 127 -6.11 2.69 7.16
CA TRP A 127 -6.49 2.61 8.57
C TRP A 127 -5.31 2.43 9.52
N LEU A 128 -4.12 2.11 9.01
CA LEU A 128 -2.95 1.74 9.83
C LEU A 128 -2.10 2.96 10.23
N PRO A 129 -1.26 2.86 11.28
CA PRO A 129 -0.44 3.98 11.78
C PRO A 129 0.47 4.67 10.76
N ALA A 130 0.90 3.96 9.71
CA ALA A 130 1.73 4.52 8.64
C ALA A 130 0.95 5.49 7.72
N SER A 131 -0.38 5.49 7.80
CA SER A 131 -1.26 6.33 6.98
C SER A 131 -1.26 7.79 7.43
N PRO A 132 -1.31 8.76 6.49
CA PRO A 132 -1.44 10.17 6.84
C PRO A 132 -2.76 10.50 7.57
N TYR A 133 -3.81 9.68 7.38
CA TYR A 133 -5.09 9.89 8.06
C TYR A 133 -5.08 9.43 9.52
N TYR A 134 -4.16 8.54 9.92
CA TYR A 134 -4.23 7.85 11.19
C TYR A 134 -4.22 8.80 12.39
N SER A 135 -3.37 9.81 12.36
CA SER A 135 -3.24 10.80 13.44
C SER A 135 -4.57 11.50 13.71
N LEU A 136 -5.20 12.06 12.67
CA LEU A 136 -6.50 12.72 12.78
C LEU A 136 -7.60 11.73 13.20
N LEU A 137 -7.65 10.55 12.61
CA LEU A 137 -8.69 9.57 12.91
C LEU A 137 -8.58 9.01 14.35
N SER A 138 -7.37 8.93 14.89
CA SER A 138 -7.13 8.51 16.28
C SER A 138 -7.64 9.52 17.32
N SER A 139 -7.97 10.76 16.90
CA SER A 139 -8.60 11.76 17.76
C SER A 139 -10.09 11.50 18.00
N LEU A 140 -10.72 10.62 17.20
CA LEU A 140 -12.11 10.23 17.38
C LEU A 140 -12.28 9.49 18.73
N PRO A 141 -13.48 9.55 19.35
CA PRO A 141 -13.72 8.80 20.57
C PRO A 141 -13.74 7.30 20.30
N ALA A 142 -13.36 6.51 21.31
CA ALA A 142 -13.44 5.05 21.24
C ALA A 142 -14.87 4.60 20.89
N PRO A 143 -15.04 3.56 20.06
CA PRO A 143 -16.34 3.12 19.58
C PRO A 143 -17.19 2.53 20.72
N ASN A 144 -18.45 2.96 20.81
CA ASN A 144 -19.42 2.30 21.69
C ASN A 144 -20.06 1.11 20.97
N GLN A 145 -19.55 -0.10 21.23
CA GLN A 145 -20.02 -1.33 20.61
C GLN A 145 -21.47 -1.70 20.95
N SER A 146 -22.03 -1.16 22.03
CA SER A 146 -23.44 -1.40 22.39
C SER A 146 -24.43 -0.63 21.51
N THR A 147 -23.97 0.44 20.85
CA THR A 147 -24.79 1.31 20.00
C THR A 147 -24.08 1.69 18.70
N PRO A 148 -23.83 0.74 17.78
CA PRO A 148 -23.01 0.96 16.59
C PRO A 148 -23.60 1.99 15.62
N LYS A 149 -24.92 2.21 15.64
CA LYS A 149 -25.61 3.20 14.78
C LYS A 149 -25.66 4.61 15.36
N ALA A 150 -25.08 4.84 16.54
CA ALA A 150 -25.10 6.15 17.19
C ALA A 150 -24.21 7.17 16.49
N THR A 151 -23.17 6.71 15.78
CA THR A 151 -22.24 7.55 15.04
C THR A 151 -22.16 7.11 13.58
N THR A 152 -21.84 8.05 12.69
CA THR A 152 -21.56 7.78 11.27
C THR A 152 -20.11 7.33 11.02
N THR A 153 -19.30 7.32 12.07
CA THR A 153 -17.86 7.02 12.06
C THR A 153 -17.52 5.75 12.81
N PHE A 154 -18.51 4.91 13.12
CA PHE A 154 -18.33 3.72 13.94
C PHE A 154 -17.30 2.76 13.35
N GLU A 155 -17.31 2.53 12.03
CA GLU A 155 -16.35 1.62 11.39
C GLU A 155 -14.93 2.19 11.44
N ALA A 156 -14.75 3.50 11.20
CA ALA A 156 -13.47 4.17 11.35
C ALA A 156 -12.93 4.08 12.80
N GLN A 157 -13.82 4.28 13.78
CA GLN A 157 -13.48 4.15 15.21
C GLN A 157 -13.09 2.71 15.55
N MET A 158 -13.81 1.72 15.03
CA MET A 158 -13.47 0.31 15.19
C MET A 158 -12.12 -0.01 14.55
N ALA A 159 -11.87 0.43 13.32
CA ALA A 159 -10.63 0.21 12.59
C ALA A 159 -9.41 0.74 13.36
N VAL A 160 -9.47 2.00 13.78
CA VAL A 160 -8.34 2.67 14.45
C VAL A 160 -8.17 2.20 15.91
N HIS A 161 -9.27 2.09 16.66
CA HIS A 161 -9.19 1.85 18.10
C HIS A 161 -9.29 0.39 18.50
N VAL A 162 -9.79 -0.54 17.68
CA VAL A 162 -10.04 -1.94 18.10
C VAL A 162 -9.38 -2.91 17.12
N ASN A 163 -9.73 -2.82 15.85
CA ASN A 163 -9.41 -3.80 14.82
C ASN A 163 -8.05 -3.58 14.13
N SER A 164 -7.28 -2.58 14.55
CA SER A 164 -5.90 -2.30 14.09
C SER A 164 -5.04 -3.55 13.83
N LEU A 165 -5.03 -4.52 14.76
CA LEU A 165 -4.27 -5.78 14.59
C LEU A 165 -4.85 -6.65 13.48
N GLN A 166 -6.18 -6.87 13.49
CA GLN A 166 -6.86 -7.69 12.49
C GLN A 166 -6.70 -7.13 11.08
N ILE A 167 -6.76 -5.80 10.93
CA ILE A 167 -6.54 -5.12 9.65
C ILE A 167 -5.10 -5.32 9.19
N LEU A 168 -4.13 -5.20 10.10
CA LEU A 168 -2.72 -5.41 9.77
C LEU A 168 -2.46 -6.86 9.32
N GLU A 169 -3.06 -7.84 9.99
CA GLU A 169 -2.96 -9.25 9.60
C GLU A 169 -3.61 -9.54 8.25
N GLU A 170 -4.76 -8.93 7.97
CA GLU A 170 -5.41 -9.03 6.67
C GLU A 170 -4.54 -8.43 5.58
N VAL A 171 -3.98 -7.24 5.79
CA VAL A 171 -3.04 -6.60 4.85
C VAL A 171 -1.82 -7.48 4.60
N ILE A 172 -1.22 -8.04 5.65
CA ILE A 172 -0.10 -8.98 5.51
C ILE A 172 -0.50 -10.18 4.65
N GLY A 173 -1.65 -10.80 4.89
CA GLY A 173 -2.12 -11.94 4.10
C GLY A 173 -2.39 -11.59 2.63
N LEU A 174 -2.94 -10.40 2.36
CA LEU A 174 -3.16 -9.90 1.01
C LEU A 174 -1.84 -9.65 0.27
N GLU A 175 -0.87 -8.98 0.91
CA GLU A 175 0.45 -8.72 0.34
C GLU A 175 1.25 -10.02 0.11
N GLU A 176 1.18 -10.99 1.02
CA GLU A 176 1.76 -12.33 0.85
C GLU A 176 1.19 -13.01 -0.41
N ALA A 177 -0.12 -12.96 -0.59
CA ALA A 177 -0.78 -13.54 -1.76
C ALA A 177 -0.42 -12.80 -3.06
N LEU A 178 -0.33 -11.47 -3.03
CA LEU A 178 0.08 -10.67 -4.20
C LEU A 178 1.52 -10.96 -4.60
N GLU A 179 2.43 -11.02 -3.63
CA GLU A 179 3.84 -11.35 -3.84
C GLU A 179 4.00 -12.73 -4.49
N GLN A 180 3.36 -13.74 -3.90
CA GLN A 180 3.41 -15.12 -4.40
C GLN A 180 2.85 -15.22 -5.82
N ASN A 181 1.70 -14.61 -6.09
CA ASN A 181 1.08 -14.59 -7.41
C ASN A 181 1.95 -13.87 -8.45
N SER A 182 2.64 -12.79 -8.05
CA SER A 182 3.55 -12.04 -8.93
C SER A 182 4.74 -12.91 -9.34
N ILE A 183 5.34 -13.60 -8.37
CA ILE A 183 6.47 -14.50 -8.62
C ILE A 183 6.04 -15.64 -9.53
N GLU A 184 4.92 -16.30 -9.25
CA GLU A 184 4.43 -17.43 -10.07
C GLU A 184 4.18 -17.03 -11.52
N LYS A 185 3.46 -15.92 -11.74
CA LYS A 185 3.16 -15.41 -13.09
C LYS A 185 4.43 -15.06 -13.86
N GLU A 186 5.40 -14.42 -13.22
CA GLU A 186 6.63 -14.01 -13.89
C GLU A 186 7.57 -15.20 -14.14
N VAL A 187 7.63 -16.18 -13.23
CA VAL A 187 8.36 -17.44 -13.44
C VAL A 187 7.78 -18.23 -14.61
N ASP A 188 6.45 -18.36 -14.68
CA ASP A 188 5.79 -19.06 -15.77
C ASP A 188 5.99 -18.33 -17.11
N ARG A 189 5.89 -16.99 -17.11
CA ARG A 189 6.19 -16.17 -18.28
C ARG A 189 7.63 -16.36 -18.77
N ARG A 190 8.60 -16.40 -17.85
CA ARG A 190 10.02 -16.61 -18.17
C ARG A 190 10.29 -18.01 -18.69
N LYS A 191 9.64 -19.03 -18.11
CA LYS A 191 9.76 -20.42 -18.56
C LYS A 191 9.27 -20.64 -19.98
N MET A 192 8.26 -19.88 -20.43
CA MET A 192 7.74 -19.95 -21.80
C MET A 192 8.69 -19.33 -22.85
N ARG A 193 9.73 -18.61 -22.46
CA ARG A 193 10.72 -18.04 -23.39
C ARG A 193 11.75 -19.12 -23.76
N MET A 194 11.99 -19.31 -25.06
CA MET A 194 12.90 -20.35 -25.57
C MET A 194 14.30 -20.29 -24.94
N ASP A 195 14.83 -19.09 -24.70
CA ASP A 195 16.17 -18.87 -24.13
C ASP A 195 16.31 -19.29 -22.65
N GLN A 196 15.20 -19.50 -21.95
CA GLN A 196 15.17 -19.86 -20.53
C GLN A 196 14.60 -21.25 -20.26
N ALA A 197 14.18 -21.97 -21.30
CA ALA A 197 13.58 -23.31 -21.21
C ALA A 197 14.50 -24.37 -20.56
N GLY A 198 15.82 -24.16 -20.59
CA GLY A 198 16.82 -25.03 -19.96
C GLY A 198 17.14 -24.72 -18.50
N LYS A 199 16.63 -23.62 -17.92
CA LYS A 199 16.89 -23.27 -16.51
C LYS A 199 15.96 -24.05 -15.57
N SER A 200 16.48 -24.49 -14.42
CA SER A 200 15.64 -25.11 -13.39
C SER A 200 14.63 -24.10 -12.83
N ARG A 201 13.43 -24.57 -12.47
CA ARG A 201 12.39 -23.73 -11.86
C ARG A 201 12.91 -22.99 -10.62
N ALA A 202 13.69 -23.66 -9.77
CA ALA A 202 14.28 -23.06 -8.58
C ALA A 202 15.19 -21.86 -8.90
N LYS A 203 15.98 -21.94 -9.98
CA LYS A 203 16.83 -20.83 -10.41
C LYS A 203 16.01 -19.65 -10.96
N LEU A 204 14.95 -19.92 -11.70
CA LEU A 204 14.02 -18.88 -12.18
C LEU A 204 13.30 -18.19 -11.01
N VAL A 205 12.84 -18.96 -10.02
CA VAL A 205 12.22 -18.41 -8.79
C VAL A 205 13.23 -17.55 -8.03
N ALA A 206 14.49 -17.95 -7.93
CA ALA A 206 15.51 -17.12 -7.30
C ALA A 206 15.74 -15.81 -8.08
N GLU A 207 15.87 -15.86 -9.41
CA GLU A 207 16.06 -14.67 -10.25
C GLU A 207 14.88 -13.68 -10.12
N VAL A 208 13.64 -14.18 -10.25
CA VAL A 208 12.42 -13.37 -10.09
C VAL A 208 12.26 -12.91 -8.64
N GLY A 209 12.54 -13.79 -7.69
CA GLY A 209 12.41 -13.52 -6.26
C GLY A 209 13.31 -12.38 -5.80
N VAL A 210 14.54 -12.25 -6.32
CA VAL A 210 15.38 -11.07 -6.02
C VAL A 210 14.68 -9.78 -6.47
N GLU A 211 14.05 -9.75 -7.64
CA GLU A 211 13.37 -8.56 -8.15
C GLU A 211 12.15 -8.19 -7.29
N VAL A 212 11.39 -9.20 -6.84
CA VAL A 212 10.17 -9.00 -6.04
C VAL A 212 10.47 -8.75 -4.56
N TRP A 213 11.17 -9.67 -3.88
CA TRP A 213 11.45 -9.60 -2.44
C TRP A 213 12.30 -8.39 -2.05
N SER A 214 13.12 -7.86 -2.96
CA SER A 214 13.94 -6.67 -2.68
C SER A 214 13.15 -5.36 -2.59
N HIS A 215 11.93 -5.33 -3.14
CA HIS A 215 11.01 -4.18 -3.12
C HIS A 215 9.72 -4.47 -2.33
N SER A 216 9.67 -5.61 -1.63
CA SER A 216 8.51 -6.02 -0.86
C SER A 216 8.32 -5.15 0.38
N LYS A 217 7.07 -4.82 0.68
CA LYS A 217 6.67 -4.13 1.92
C LYS A 217 6.47 -5.08 3.10
N LEU A 218 6.45 -6.40 2.85
CA LEU A 218 6.19 -7.41 3.87
C LEU A 218 7.11 -7.31 5.09
N PRO A 219 8.44 -7.08 4.95
CA PRO A 219 9.30 -6.90 6.11
C PRO A 219 8.83 -5.79 7.06
N GLU A 220 8.47 -4.62 6.51
CA GLU A 220 7.99 -3.49 7.30
C GLU A 220 6.63 -3.78 7.96
N LEU A 221 5.76 -4.54 7.29
CA LEU A 221 4.47 -4.94 7.85
C LEU A 221 4.62 -5.97 8.98
N TYR A 222 5.56 -6.92 8.85
CA TYR A 222 5.88 -7.84 9.94
C TYR A 222 6.47 -7.08 11.15
N ASP A 223 7.37 -6.12 10.93
CA ASP A 223 7.93 -5.29 12.00
C ASP A 223 6.84 -4.46 12.71
N GLN A 224 5.85 -3.95 11.96
CA GLN A 224 4.67 -3.31 12.55
C GLN A 224 3.86 -4.27 13.42
N LEU A 225 3.71 -5.54 13.01
CA LEU A 225 2.96 -6.54 13.78
C LEU A 225 3.72 -6.95 15.05
N LEU A 226 5.05 -7.11 14.95
CA LEU A 226 5.92 -7.40 16.10
C LEU A 226 5.85 -6.31 17.17
N SER A 227 5.79 -5.04 16.74
CA SER A 227 5.69 -3.86 17.63
C SER A 227 4.25 -3.50 18.02
N HIS A 228 3.24 -4.22 17.53
CA HIS A 228 1.83 -3.85 17.75
C HIS A 228 1.40 -4.06 19.22
N PRO A 229 0.75 -3.08 19.87
CA PRO A 229 0.39 -3.17 21.29
C PRO A 229 -0.56 -4.32 21.63
N ARG A 230 -1.43 -4.70 20.69
CA ARG A 230 -2.38 -5.81 20.86
C ARG A 230 -1.86 -7.17 20.41
N ALA A 231 -0.69 -7.24 19.79
CA ALA A 231 -0.15 -8.51 19.33
C ALA A 231 0.28 -9.37 20.53
N GLY A 232 -0.41 -10.49 20.71
CA GLY A 232 0.01 -11.54 21.64
C GLY A 232 1.22 -12.34 21.11
N ASP A 233 1.77 -13.20 21.95
CA ASP A 233 2.99 -13.96 21.63
C ASP A 233 2.86 -14.84 20.39
N GLU A 234 1.69 -15.43 20.16
CA GLU A 234 1.43 -16.26 18.97
C GLU A 234 1.54 -15.46 17.66
N HIS A 235 0.91 -14.28 17.63
CA HIS A 235 1.00 -13.37 16.48
C HIS A 235 2.46 -12.94 16.24
N ARG A 236 3.17 -12.57 17.31
CA ARG A 236 4.58 -12.16 17.22
C ARG A 236 5.48 -13.28 16.72
N ARG A 237 5.36 -14.50 17.26
CA ARG A 237 6.14 -15.67 16.82
C ARG A 237 5.87 -16.00 15.35
N THR A 238 4.61 -15.93 14.93
CA THR A 238 4.21 -16.19 13.54
C THR A 238 4.82 -15.14 12.60
N ALA A 239 4.75 -13.86 12.96
CA ALA A 239 5.37 -12.79 12.18
C ALA A 239 6.90 -12.90 12.13
N GLU A 240 7.55 -13.22 13.25
CA GLU A 240 9.00 -13.40 13.31
C GLU A 240 9.47 -14.58 12.43
N SER A 241 8.77 -15.72 12.49
CA SER A 241 9.00 -16.88 11.62
C SER A 241 8.86 -16.52 10.13
N LYS A 242 7.78 -15.83 9.76
CA LYS A 242 7.55 -15.39 8.38
C LYS A 242 8.61 -14.40 7.90
N LEU A 243 9.01 -13.44 8.75
CA LEU A 243 10.06 -12.48 8.46
C LEU A 243 11.42 -13.17 8.26
N LEU A 244 11.77 -14.13 9.13
CA LEU A 244 12.98 -14.95 8.99
C LEU A 244 12.97 -15.70 7.66
N ALA A 245 11.86 -16.37 7.34
CA ALA A 245 11.70 -17.09 6.08
C ALA A 245 11.83 -16.18 4.86
N HIS A 246 11.22 -14.98 4.88
CA HIS A 246 11.33 -14.00 3.80
C HIS A 246 12.78 -13.54 3.61
N LYS A 247 13.46 -13.11 4.67
CA LYS A 247 14.87 -12.67 4.62
C LYS A 247 15.81 -13.80 4.17
N HIS A 248 15.59 -15.01 4.65
CA HIS A 248 16.37 -16.19 4.26
C HIS A 248 16.20 -16.53 2.77
N ARG A 249 14.96 -16.50 2.24
CA ARG A 249 14.69 -16.70 0.79
C ARG A 249 15.42 -15.66 -0.06
N LEU A 250 15.35 -14.38 0.31
CA LEU A 250 16.06 -13.32 -0.39
C LEU A 250 17.58 -13.55 -0.34
N LEU A 251 18.14 -13.92 0.80
CA LEU A 251 19.57 -14.20 0.96
C LEU A 251 20.07 -15.30 0.03
N LEU A 252 19.32 -16.41 -0.05
CA LEU A 252 19.64 -17.53 -0.93
C LEU A 252 19.53 -17.17 -2.41
N ALA A 253 18.61 -16.28 -2.75
CA ALA A 253 18.37 -15.86 -4.12
C ALA A 253 19.38 -14.81 -4.63
N LEU A 254 19.95 -13.99 -3.73
CA LEU A 254 20.99 -13.03 -4.11
C LEU A 254 22.21 -13.73 -4.74
N PRO A 255 22.75 -13.20 -5.85
CA PRO A 255 23.90 -13.80 -6.53
C PRO A 255 25.12 -13.87 -5.61
N ASN A 256 25.93 -14.91 -5.77
CA ASN A 256 27.19 -15.02 -5.03
C ASN A 256 28.25 -14.12 -5.70
N PRO A 257 28.82 -13.11 -5.01
CA PRO A 257 29.74 -12.15 -5.61
C PRO A 257 31.01 -12.80 -6.21
N SER A 258 31.40 -13.99 -5.74
CA SER A 258 32.53 -14.75 -6.33
C SER A 258 32.25 -15.32 -7.72
N LYS A 259 30.98 -15.58 -8.07
CA LYS A 259 30.57 -16.11 -9.39
C LYS A 259 30.27 -15.03 -10.43
N SER A 260 29.90 -13.81 -10.01
CA SER A 260 29.67 -12.69 -10.95
C SER A 260 30.99 -12.14 -11.51
N ALA A 261 32.04 -12.12 -10.68
CA ALA A 261 33.38 -11.68 -11.08
C ALA A 261 34.03 -12.59 -12.15
N SER A 262 33.76 -13.90 -12.13
CA SER A 262 34.28 -14.83 -13.15
C SER A 262 33.53 -14.73 -14.49
N ALA A 263 32.24 -14.34 -14.48
CA ALA A 263 31.44 -14.20 -15.69
C ALA A 263 31.74 -12.88 -16.44
N SER A 264 32.02 -11.79 -15.72
CA SER A 264 32.40 -10.50 -16.32
C SER A 264 33.86 -10.48 -16.81
N ALA A 265 34.76 -11.22 -16.15
CA ALA A 265 36.16 -11.34 -16.59
C ALA A 265 36.32 -11.94 -17.99
N GLY A 266 35.42 -12.83 -18.42
CA GLY A 266 35.43 -13.43 -19.76
C GLY A 266 34.99 -12.50 -20.89
N HIS A 267 34.25 -11.42 -20.59
CA HIS A 267 33.78 -10.43 -21.58
C HIS A 267 34.51 -9.08 -21.48
N ALA A 268 35.26 -8.82 -20.41
CA ALA A 268 35.98 -7.57 -20.18
C ALA A 268 37.22 -7.38 -21.08
N GLN A 269 37.69 -8.41 -21.79
CA GLN A 269 38.82 -8.28 -22.72
C GLN A 269 38.50 -7.46 -23.98
N ALA A 270 37.23 -7.12 -24.24
CA ALA A 270 36.83 -6.33 -25.41
C ALA A 270 36.36 -4.88 -25.11
N ALA A 271 36.28 -4.46 -23.84
CA ALA A 271 35.75 -3.14 -23.46
C ALA A 271 36.74 -2.33 -22.62
N ALA A 272 37.93 -2.05 -23.18
CA ALA A 272 38.96 -1.23 -22.53
C ALA A 272 38.73 0.30 -22.62
N HIS A 273 37.59 0.76 -23.15
CA HIS A 273 37.40 2.18 -23.50
C HIS A 273 36.51 3.03 -22.59
N ASP A 274 35.98 2.49 -21.48
CA ASP A 274 35.18 3.29 -20.55
C ASP A 274 35.51 2.95 -19.08
N GLN A 275 36.52 3.64 -18.54
CA GLN A 275 36.95 3.50 -17.14
C GLN A 275 35.81 3.82 -16.17
N ALA A 276 34.94 4.78 -16.50
CA ALA A 276 33.80 5.15 -15.67
C ALA A 276 32.74 4.03 -15.62
N ALA A 277 32.51 3.32 -16.73
CA ALA A 277 31.66 2.14 -16.74
C ALA A 277 32.25 0.98 -15.92
N THR A 278 33.57 0.77 -15.99
CA THR A 278 34.24 -0.28 -15.20
C THR A 278 34.22 0.01 -13.69
N ASP A 279 34.40 1.27 -13.29
CA ASP A 279 34.37 1.67 -11.88
C ASP A 279 32.95 1.63 -11.31
N LYS A 280 31.94 2.00 -12.11
CA LYS A 280 30.52 1.88 -11.74
C LYS A 280 30.10 0.41 -11.56
N ALA A 281 30.58 -0.48 -12.43
CA ALA A 281 30.31 -1.92 -12.33
C ALA A 281 30.98 -2.57 -11.10
N LYS A 282 32.22 -2.17 -10.77
CA LYS A 282 32.89 -2.61 -9.54
C LYS A 282 32.14 -2.16 -8.29
N LYS A 283 31.78 -0.88 -8.21
CA LYS A 283 31.04 -0.31 -7.08
C LYS A 283 29.69 -1.02 -6.86
N SER A 284 28.93 -1.27 -7.93
CA SER A 284 27.67 -2.01 -7.86
C SER A 284 27.83 -3.45 -7.33
N ASN A 285 28.92 -4.14 -7.70
CA ASN A 285 29.21 -5.48 -7.22
C ASN A 285 29.62 -5.49 -5.73
N ASP A 286 30.39 -4.49 -5.30
CA ASP A 286 30.76 -4.31 -3.89
C ASP A 286 29.54 -3.99 -3.01
N ASP A 287 28.64 -3.13 -3.48
CA ASP A 287 27.38 -2.81 -2.80
C ASP A 287 26.48 -4.06 -2.67
N ALA A 288 26.37 -4.87 -3.73
CA ALA A 288 25.63 -6.12 -3.72
C ALA A 288 26.24 -7.16 -2.74
N ARG A 289 27.57 -7.24 -2.69
CA ARG A 289 28.28 -8.09 -1.74
C ARG A 289 28.01 -7.65 -0.30
N LYS A 290 28.10 -6.36 -0.02
CA LYS A 290 27.85 -5.79 1.30
C LYS A 290 26.42 -6.08 1.77
N ARG A 291 25.42 -5.80 0.92
CA ARG A 291 24.00 -6.08 1.20
C ARG A 291 23.76 -7.56 1.53
N LYS A 292 24.42 -8.48 0.81
CA LYS A 292 24.30 -9.92 1.07
C LYS A 292 24.88 -10.34 2.42
N VAL A 293 26.02 -9.76 2.81
CA VAL A 293 26.64 -10.04 4.13
C VAL A 293 25.78 -9.49 5.26
N GLU A 294 25.28 -8.25 5.13
CA GLU A 294 24.38 -7.63 6.11
C GLU A 294 23.11 -8.48 6.29
N LEU A 295 22.48 -8.89 5.20
CA LEU A 295 21.28 -9.74 5.25
C LEU A 295 21.56 -11.11 5.90
N ARG A 296 22.74 -11.69 5.65
CA ARG A 296 23.16 -12.95 6.32
C ARG A 296 23.28 -12.75 7.82
N ASP A 297 23.92 -11.67 8.25
CA ASP A 297 24.14 -11.39 9.67
C ASP A 297 22.82 -11.10 10.39
N GLU A 298 21.87 -10.42 9.73
CA GLU A 298 20.50 -10.24 10.22
C GLU A 298 19.76 -11.57 10.38
N VAL A 299 19.76 -12.42 9.35
CA VAL A 299 19.11 -13.74 9.38
C VAL A 299 19.68 -14.60 10.50
N TRP A 300 21.01 -14.62 10.63
CA TRP A 300 21.70 -15.33 11.71
C TRP A 300 21.30 -14.82 13.09
N LYS A 301 21.27 -13.49 13.29
CA LYS A 301 20.90 -12.87 14.56
C LYS A 301 19.45 -13.20 14.94
N MET A 302 18.53 -13.16 13.98
CA MET A 302 17.12 -13.51 14.19
C MET A 302 16.98 -14.99 14.56
N ALA A 303 17.54 -15.90 13.76
CA ALA A 303 17.48 -17.34 14.01
C ALA A 303 18.07 -17.70 15.39
N LYS A 304 19.23 -17.13 15.74
CA LYS A 304 19.84 -17.31 17.06
C LYS A 304 18.94 -16.79 18.19
N GLY A 305 18.30 -15.63 17.99
CA GLY A 305 17.34 -15.07 18.93
C GLY A 305 16.19 -16.04 19.22
N MET A 306 15.53 -16.52 18.15
CA MET A 306 14.40 -17.47 18.24
C MET A 306 14.80 -18.77 18.94
N VAL A 307 15.97 -19.34 18.62
CA VAL A 307 16.48 -20.57 19.25
C VAL A 307 16.79 -20.35 20.73
N THR A 308 17.32 -19.17 21.10
CA THR A 308 17.66 -18.85 22.51
C THR A 308 16.43 -18.83 23.41
N ILE A 309 15.27 -18.46 22.87
CA ILE A 309 13.98 -18.46 23.60
C ILE A 309 13.13 -19.71 23.30
N GLU A 310 13.75 -20.75 22.73
CA GLU A 310 13.14 -22.07 22.46
C GLU A 310 11.88 -22.01 21.58
N VAL A 311 11.83 -21.07 20.63
CA VAL A 311 10.73 -21.03 19.65
C VAL A 311 10.84 -22.27 18.74
N PRO A 312 9.74 -23.04 18.56
CA PRO A 312 9.73 -24.24 17.71
C PRO A 312 9.61 -23.85 16.23
N ASP A 313 10.64 -23.19 15.69
CA ASP A 313 10.74 -22.81 14.27
C ASP A 313 11.86 -23.61 13.57
N ASP A 314 11.47 -24.57 12.74
CA ASP A 314 12.40 -25.50 12.08
C ASP A 314 13.50 -24.77 11.28
N LEU A 315 13.17 -23.64 10.65
CA LEU A 315 14.12 -22.87 9.85
C LEU A 315 15.17 -22.21 10.75
N ALA A 316 14.76 -21.60 11.86
CA ALA A 316 15.66 -20.99 12.83
C ALA A 316 16.65 -22.01 13.40
N TRP A 317 16.15 -23.19 13.81
CA TRP A 317 16.99 -24.29 14.29
C TRP A 317 17.96 -24.79 13.22
N THR A 318 17.48 -24.98 11.99
CA THR A 318 18.32 -25.42 10.86
C THR A 318 19.44 -24.41 10.58
N ILE A 319 19.12 -23.11 10.52
CA ILE A 319 20.11 -22.06 10.29
C ILE A 319 21.19 -22.07 11.37
N VAL A 320 20.78 -22.14 12.65
CA VAL A 320 21.73 -22.13 13.78
C VAL A 320 22.64 -23.36 13.76
N LEU A 321 22.09 -24.54 13.50
CA LEU A 321 22.86 -25.79 13.45
C LEU A 321 23.80 -25.85 12.23
N GLU A 322 23.33 -25.44 11.05
CA GLU A 322 24.12 -25.55 9.82
C GLU A 322 25.20 -24.47 9.68
N TRP A 323 24.95 -23.25 10.18
CA TRP A 323 25.89 -22.14 10.00
C TRP A 323 26.81 -21.90 11.20
N ALA A 324 26.56 -22.55 12.34
CA ALA A 324 27.52 -22.53 13.44
C ALA A 324 28.78 -23.33 13.05
N ASP A 325 29.95 -22.72 13.24
CA ASP A 325 31.22 -23.41 13.13
C ASP A 325 31.41 -24.33 14.35
N HIS A 326 31.15 -25.62 14.16
CA HIS A 326 31.38 -26.63 15.19
C HIS A 326 32.80 -27.18 15.06
N TYR A 327 33.67 -26.91 16.03
CA TYR A 327 35.05 -27.41 16.03
C TYR A 327 35.17 -28.87 16.54
N SER A 328 34.10 -29.44 17.10
CA SER A 328 33.95 -30.86 17.44
C SER A 328 32.48 -31.18 17.76
N LEU A 329 32.03 -32.39 17.43
CA LEU A 329 30.69 -32.92 17.76
C LEU A 329 30.61 -33.43 19.19
#